data_AF-A0A6G7V9Z5-F1
#
_entry.id   AF-A0A6G7V9Z5-F1
#
_cell.length_a   1.000
_cell.length_b   1.000
_cell.length_c   1.000
_cell.angle_alpha   90.00
_cell.angle_beta   90.00
_cell.angle_gamma   90.00
#
_symmetry.space_group_name_H-M   'P 1'
#
loop_
_entity.id
_entity.type
_entity.pdbx_description
1 polymer ?
#
loop_
_entity_poly.entity_id
_entity_poly.type
_entity_poly.pdbx_seq_one_letter_code
_entity_poly.pdbx_strand_id
1 'polypeptide(L)'
;MVKERLSLKKIILDLEYIVLANAEGVDDSFEEVFKLIYAKLFDEWTAANDRTRNRRVHFRIYGESPRELYDKINGLFNQAKDKWRGIFGRDENIRLKPEHLYTCVSFLQNIKLFNSNLQVIDEAFEYLIIQVAKGKKGQYFMPRWVIDMCVKMLNPKIHERVIDTACGSAGFTVHSIFWVAGKKFTTNGLPPAVTEYVRTMVYAIDSSPKAVKIAKTLNLIAGDGKSNVYELNSLNPPKWSDEGKAAFRPLLTRFEDRNQDEANQRDFQFFDFDILMANPPFSGGISEREILRQYRLAERNGHTVSKIGRDILFIERNLNFLKPGGRMAIVLPQGRLNNTNDLFIRNFLFSKARILAVVGLHGNTFKPHTSTKTSVVFLQKYTDEELAHIREVQNRHADEWGNHLQEVAVLSDKLELAEDDLLPLLLSFLQAEFEEAEATDLERSEGETDEENAQAESDDELAERIENLQAQLDEMPLRAKGKTALKRALAEARRKLASRTLKGQVEYLRQDERLLARYREAWLAEKAAEELDYPIFFAVSEKGGKDNSGEPIYKKDANGELMLDEHGHLIVDHDLDEIAEAFVDFAKEQGFDFLVEG
;
A
#
# COMPACT_ATOMS: atom_id res chain seq x y z
N MET A 1 -10.24 -14.85 -38.93
CA MET A 1 -11.30 -14.28 -38.07
C MET A 1 -11.21 -14.91 -36.70
N VAL A 2 -10.56 -14.21 -35.77
CA VAL A 2 -10.55 -14.59 -34.35
C VAL A 2 -11.99 -14.46 -33.89
N LYS A 3 -12.67 -15.59 -33.59
CA LYS A 3 -13.95 -15.54 -32.87
C LYS A 3 -13.69 -14.73 -31.61
N GLU A 4 -14.35 -13.59 -31.45
CA GLU A 4 -14.36 -12.87 -30.17
C GLU A 4 -14.74 -13.88 -29.09
N ARG A 5 -13.75 -14.39 -28.36
CA ARG A 5 -14.00 -15.00 -27.06
C ARG A 5 -14.54 -13.85 -26.22
N LEU A 6 -15.84 -13.85 -25.95
CA LEU A 6 -16.44 -12.97 -24.95
C LEU A 6 -15.56 -13.08 -23.69
N SER A 7 -14.86 -12.00 -23.33
CA SER A 7 -14.07 -11.99 -22.12
C SER A 7 -15.01 -12.15 -20.93
N LEU A 8 -14.59 -12.87 -19.89
CA LEU A 8 -15.42 -13.08 -18.70
C LEU A 8 -15.84 -11.72 -18.08
N LYS A 9 -15.02 -10.69 -18.22
CA LYS A 9 -15.36 -9.28 -17.95
C LYS A 9 -16.64 -8.82 -18.66
N LYS A 10 -16.78 -9.05 -19.97
CA LYS A 10 -17.98 -8.66 -20.74
C LYS A 10 -19.23 -9.42 -20.28
N ILE A 11 -19.08 -10.71 -19.96
CA ILE A 11 -20.19 -11.48 -19.38
C ILE A 11 -20.62 -10.92 -18.02
N ILE A 12 -19.68 -10.56 -17.15
CA ILE A 12 -20.01 -9.96 -15.85
C ILE A 12 -20.71 -8.61 -16.02
N LEU A 13 -20.25 -7.76 -16.94
CA LEU A 13 -20.90 -6.52 -17.32
C LEU A 13 -22.36 -6.74 -17.76
N ASP A 14 -22.58 -7.70 -18.66
CA ASP A 14 -23.91 -8.03 -19.17
C ASP A 14 -24.81 -8.57 -18.04
N LEU A 15 -24.27 -9.39 -17.14
CA LEU A 15 -24.97 -9.89 -15.96
C LEU A 15 -25.37 -8.76 -15.01
N GLU A 16 -24.46 -7.85 -14.68
CA GLU A 16 -24.75 -6.70 -13.82
C GLU A 16 -25.86 -5.85 -14.40
N TYR A 17 -25.83 -5.58 -15.71
CA TYR A 17 -26.88 -4.83 -16.38
C TYR A 17 -28.24 -5.55 -16.30
N ILE A 18 -28.27 -6.86 -16.53
CA ILE A 18 -29.50 -7.66 -16.43
C ILE A 18 -30.06 -7.66 -15.01
N VAL A 19 -29.19 -7.79 -14.00
CA VAL A 19 -29.56 -7.76 -12.58
C VAL A 19 -30.08 -6.36 -12.20
N LEU A 20 -29.37 -5.30 -12.56
CA LEU A 20 -29.75 -3.91 -12.24
C LEU A 20 -31.05 -3.49 -12.94
N ALA A 21 -31.26 -3.90 -14.19
CA ALA A 21 -32.40 -3.47 -14.98
C ALA A 21 -33.75 -4.02 -14.47
N ASN A 22 -33.77 -5.12 -13.71
CA ASN A 22 -35.02 -5.83 -13.44
C ASN A 22 -35.22 -6.29 -11.98
N ALA A 23 -34.30 -6.01 -11.07
CA ALA A 23 -34.37 -6.55 -9.71
C ALA A 23 -34.98 -5.56 -8.70
N GLU A 24 -36.30 -5.64 -8.52
CA GLU A 24 -36.96 -5.09 -7.32
C GLU A 24 -36.38 -5.77 -6.06
N GLY A 25 -35.84 -4.98 -5.13
CA GLY A 25 -35.31 -5.47 -3.86
C GLY A 25 -33.87 -6.02 -3.89
N VAL A 26 -33.13 -5.80 -4.98
CA VAL A 26 -31.69 -6.06 -5.05
C VAL A 26 -30.95 -4.72 -5.04
N ASP A 27 -30.42 -4.37 -3.88
CA ASP A 27 -29.67 -3.12 -3.69
C ASP A 27 -28.20 -3.25 -4.15
N ASP A 28 -27.72 -4.48 -4.38
CA ASP A 28 -26.32 -4.77 -4.66
C ASP A 28 -26.18 -5.86 -5.75
N SER A 29 -26.11 -5.43 -7.00
CA SER A 29 -25.97 -6.34 -8.15
C SER A 29 -24.68 -7.17 -8.10
N PHE A 30 -23.62 -6.60 -7.54
CA PHE A 30 -22.34 -7.30 -7.36
C PHE A 30 -22.51 -8.54 -6.48
N GLU A 31 -23.20 -8.43 -5.34
CA GLU A 31 -23.38 -9.57 -4.43
C GLU A 31 -24.13 -10.72 -5.12
N GLU A 32 -25.18 -10.41 -5.90
CA GLU A 32 -25.94 -11.45 -6.61
C GLU A 32 -25.13 -12.11 -7.74
N VAL A 33 -24.39 -11.33 -8.53
CA VAL A 33 -23.49 -11.89 -9.56
C VAL A 33 -22.39 -12.74 -8.91
N PHE A 34 -21.82 -12.29 -7.80
CA PHE A 34 -20.78 -13.01 -7.06
C PHE A 34 -21.30 -14.33 -6.48
N LYS A 35 -22.54 -14.39 -5.96
CA LYS A 35 -23.18 -15.65 -5.53
C LYS A 35 -23.33 -16.65 -6.68
N LEU A 36 -23.70 -16.20 -7.88
CA LEU A 36 -23.80 -17.05 -9.06
C LEU A 36 -22.43 -17.61 -9.49
N ILE A 37 -21.42 -16.76 -9.53
CA ILE A 37 -20.03 -17.15 -9.82
C ILE A 37 -19.56 -18.18 -8.79
N TYR A 38 -19.84 -17.95 -7.51
CA TYR A 38 -19.47 -18.84 -6.41
C TYR A 38 -20.12 -20.23 -6.52
N ALA A 39 -21.43 -20.28 -6.79
CA ALA A 39 -22.16 -21.53 -7.00
C ALA A 39 -21.62 -22.31 -8.21
N LYS A 40 -21.27 -21.59 -9.29
CA LYS A 40 -20.68 -22.19 -10.49
C LYS A 40 -19.28 -22.75 -10.23
N LEU A 41 -18.42 -21.99 -9.56
CA LEU A 41 -17.08 -22.43 -9.16
C LEU A 41 -17.15 -23.72 -8.33
N PHE A 42 -18.08 -23.78 -7.38
CA PHE A 42 -18.27 -24.98 -6.56
C PHE A 42 -18.73 -26.19 -7.38
N ASP A 43 -19.66 -25.99 -8.30
CA ASP A 43 -20.16 -27.09 -9.13
C ASP A 43 -19.07 -27.65 -10.05
N GLU A 44 -18.26 -26.78 -10.64
CA GLU A 44 -17.12 -27.18 -11.47
C GLU A 44 -16.01 -27.84 -10.64
N TRP A 45 -15.70 -27.31 -9.45
CA TRP A 45 -14.76 -27.93 -8.50
C TRP A 45 -15.23 -29.34 -8.12
N THR A 46 -16.52 -29.50 -7.84
CA THR A 46 -17.10 -30.80 -7.44
C THR A 46 -17.08 -31.78 -8.62
N ALA A 47 -17.33 -31.32 -9.85
CA ALA A 47 -17.25 -32.15 -11.04
C ALA A 47 -15.79 -32.57 -11.35
N ALA A 48 -14.82 -31.67 -11.17
CA ALA A 48 -13.40 -31.95 -11.39
C ALA A 48 -12.83 -32.94 -10.36
N ASN A 49 -13.32 -32.91 -9.12
CA ASN A 49 -12.88 -33.78 -8.03
C ASN A 49 -13.73 -35.05 -7.87
N ASP A 50 -14.72 -35.28 -8.75
CA ASP A 50 -15.49 -36.51 -8.76
C ASP A 50 -14.64 -37.69 -9.26
N ARG A 51 -14.34 -38.62 -8.35
CA ARG A 51 -13.55 -39.82 -8.61
C ARG A 51 -14.18 -40.74 -9.65
N THR A 52 -15.51 -40.67 -9.83
CA THR A 52 -16.21 -41.49 -10.82
C THR A 52 -16.15 -40.90 -12.23
N ARG A 53 -15.75 -39.62 -12.37
CA ARG A 53 -15.75 -38.83 -13.61
C ARG A 53 -17.08 -38.83 -14.37
N ASN A 54 -18.17 -39.17 -13.70
CA ASN A 54 -19.51 -39.30 -14.31
C ASN A 54 -20.44 -38.16 -13.90
N ARG A 55 -20.06 -37.31 -12.94
CA ARG A 55 -20.84 -36.15 -12.54
C ARG A 55 -20.87 -35.10 -13.65
N ARG A 56 -22.07 -34.82 -14.16
CA ARG A 56 -22.32 -33.69 -15.06
C ARG A 56 -22.30 -32.38 -14.28
N VAL A 57 -21.90 -31.30 -14.95
CA VAL A 57 -22.03 -29.93 -14.43
C VAL A 57 -23.53 -29.60 -14.32
N HIS A 58 -23.98 -29.23 -13.14
CA HIS A 58 -25.36 -28.89 -12.79
C HIS A 58 -25.68 -27.41 -12.98
N PHE A 59 -24.67 -26.53 -12.96
CA PHE A 59 -24.77 -25.11 -13.31
C PHE A 59 -24.97 -24.95 -14.83
N ARG A 60 -26.12 -25.43 -15.31
CA ARG A 60 -26.51 -25.46 -16.71
C ARG A 60 -28.02 -25.62 -16.83
N ILE A 61 -28.58 -25.20 -17.95
CA ILE A 61 -30.00 -25.39 -18.28
C ILE A 61 -30.13 -26.66 -19.14
N TYR A 62 -30.91 -27.62 -18.66
CA TYR A 62 -31.21 -28.89 -19.33
C TYR A 62 -32.70 -29.05 -19.71
N GLY A 63 -33.52 -28.02 -19.48
CA GLY A 63 -34.96 -28.01 -19.77
C GLY A 63 -35.84 -27.72 -18.56
N GLU A 64 -35.25 -27.40 -17.41
CA GLU A 64 -35.95 -27.02 -16.19
C GLU A 64 -36.75 -25.72 -16.37
N SER A 65 -37.88 -25.61 -15.66
CA SER A 65 -38.61 -24.34 -15.50
C SER A 65 -37.77 -23.32 -14.70
N PRO A 66 -38.07 -22.00 -14.78
CA PRO A 66 -37.35 -20.99 -14.01
C PRO A 66 -37.28 -21.30 -12.51
N ARG A 67 -38.36 -21.84 -11.91
CA ARG A 67 -38.42 -22.19 -10.49
C ARG A 67 -37.55 -23.40 -10.15
N GLU A 68 -37.61 -24.46 -10.95
CA GLU A 68 -36.77 -25.65 -10.74
C GLU A 68 -35.28 -25.32 -10.90
N LEU A 69 -34.93 -24.45 -11.85
CA LEU A 69 -33.56 -23.97 -12.02
C LEU A 69 -33.13 -23.12 -10.81
N TYR A 70 -33.99 -22.24 -10.32
CA TYR A 70 -33.72 -21.44 -9.13
C TYR A 70 -33.39 -22.33 -7.92
N ASP A 71 -34.22 -23.34 -7.64
CA ASP A 71 -34.00 -24.27 -6.54
C ASP A 71 -32.67 -25.03 -6.70
N LYS A 72 -32.35 -25.46 -7.92
CA LYS A 72 -31.08 -26.15 -8.23
C LYS A 72 -29.86 -25.26 -7.98
N ILE A 73 -29.86 -24.03 -8.49
CA ILE A 73 -28.72 -23.12 -8.36
C ILE A 73 -28.56 -22.65 -6.91
N ASN A 74 -29.66 -22.37 -6.20
CA ASN A 74 -29.59 -22.04 -4.78
C ASN A 74 -29.12 -23.24 -3.95
N GLY A 75 -29.47 -24.47 -4.34
CA GLY A 75 -28.92 -25.71 -3.77
C GLY A 75 -27.41 -25.84 -3.96
N LEU A 76 -26.89 -25.51 -5.14
CA LEU A 76 -25.43 -25.45 -5.40
C LEU A 76 -24.76 -24.37 -4.55
N PHE A 77 -25.37 -23.19 -4.45
CA PHE A 77 -24.86 -22.10 -3.63
C PHE A 77 -24.78 -22.49 -2.15
N ASN A 78 -25.81 -23.15 -1.61
CA ASN A 78 -25.82 -23.63 -0.23
C ASN A 78 -24.72 -24.66 0.03
N GLN A 79 -24.52 -25.62 -0.87
CA GLN A 79 -23.40 -26.57 -0.76
C GLN A 79 -22.04 -25.87 -0.84
N ALA A 80 -21.91 -24.83 -1.67
CA ALA A 80 -20.70 -24.03 -1.75
C ALA A 80 -20.38 -23.34 -0.42
N LYS A 81 -21.38 -22.74 0.25
CA LYS A 81 -21.22 -22.13 1.57
C LYS A 81 -20.78 -23.14 2.65
N ASP A 82 -21.31 -24.36 2.58
CA ASP A 82 -20.95 -25.42 3.54
C ASP A 82 -19.51 -25.89 3.34
N LYS A 83 -19.07 -25.99 2.08
CA LYS A 83 -17.72 -26.39 1.70
C LYS A 83 -16.68 -25.29 2.00
N TRP A 84 -17.00 -24.05 1.64
CA TRP A 84 -16.14 -22.88 1.72
C TRP A 84 -16.76 -21.88 2.70
N ARG A 85 -16.59 -22.18 3.99
CA ARG A 85 -17.20 -21.42 5.09
C ARG A 85 -16.50 -20.07 5.28
N GLY A 86 -17.24 -19.07 5.76
CA GLY A 86 -16.69 -17.77 6.15
C GLY A 86 -16.64 -16.70 5.05
N ILE A 87 -17.24 -16.97 3.89
CA ILE A 87 -17.44 -15.99 2.79
C ILE A 87 -18.86 -15.43 2.80
N PHE A 88 -19.86 -16.31 2.92
CA PHE A 88 -21.28 -15.93 3.03
C PHE A 88 -21.88 -16.50 4.32
N GLY A 89 -22.86 -15.79 4.87
CA GLY A 89 -23.65 -16.24 6.01
C GLY A 89 -24.50 -17.47 5.68
N ARG A 90 -24.80 -18.29 6.69
CA ARG A 90 -25.60 -19.52 6.51
C ARG A 90 -26.99 -19.24 5.94
N ASP A 91 -27.61 -18.13 6.32
CA ASP A 91 -28.96 -17.76 5.92
C ASP A 91 -29.02 -16.94 4.61
N GLU A 92 -27.87 -16.61 4.02
CA GLU A 92 -27.84 -15.89 2.76
C GLU A 92 -28.33 -16.77 1.60
N ASN A 93 -29.21 -16.25 0.76
CA ASN A 93 -29.70 -16.92 -0.45
C ASN A 93 -29.58 -15.98 -1.65
N ILE A 94 -29.73 -16.56 -2.85
CA ILE A 94 -29.83 -15.78 -4.09
C ILE A 94 -31.18 -15.06 -4.10
N ARG A 95 -31.17 -13.74 -4.25
CA ARG A 95 -32.37 -12.87 -4.19
C ARG A 95 -32.97 -12.56 -5.55
N LEU A 96 -32.36 -13.04 -6.63
CA LEU A 96 -32.89 -12.91 -7.98
C LEU A 96 -34.23 -13.64 -8.14
N LYS A 97 -35.18 -13.01 -8.86
CA LYS A 97 -36.41 -13.70 -9.30
C LYS A 97 -36.05 -14.90 -10.21
N PRO A 98 -36.83 -16.00 -10.21
CA PRO A 98 -36.50 -17.20 -10.98
C PRO A 98 -36.22 -16.95 -12.46
N GLU A 99 -36.96 -16.04 -13.10
CA GLU A 99 -36.81 -15.66 -14.51
C GLU A 99 -35.48 -14.93 -14.78
N HIS A 100 -35.05 -14.08 -13.84
CA HIS A 100 -33.79 -13.35 -13.94
C HIS A 100 -32.60 -14.28 -13.69
N LEU A 101 -32.71 -15.18 -12.71
CA LEU A 101 -31.71 -16.21 -12.47
C LEU A 101 -31.54 -17.09 -13.71
N TYR A 102 -32.63 -17.49 -14.35
CA TYR A 102 -32.59 -18.27 -15.60
C TYR A 102 -31.80 -17.56 -16.69
N THR A 103 -32.09 -16.27 -16.89
CA THR A 103 -31.35 -15.43 -17.84
C THR A 103 -29.87 -15.40 -17.48
N CYS A 104 -29.49 -15.14 -16.23
CA CYS A 104 -28.10 -15.09 -15.79
C CYS A 104 -27.35 -16.42 -16.01
N VAL A 105 -27.99 -17.55 -15.67
CA VAL A 105 -27.41 -18.88 -15.89
C VAL A 105 -27.18 -19.14 -17.38
N SER A 106 -28.04 -18.62 -18.26
CA SER A 106 -27.90 -18.81 -19.71
C SER A 106 -26.60 -18.23 -20.27
N PHE A 107 -26.11 -17.12 -19.69
CA PHE A 107 -24.82 -16.50 -20.04
C PHE A 107 -23.64 -17.28 -19.44
N LEU A 108 -23.77 -17.77 -18.20
CA LEU A 108 -22.68 -18.41 -17.47
C LEU A 108 -22.46 -19.89 -17.80
N GLN A 109 -23.50 -20.63 -18.20
CA GLN A 109 -23.47 -22.09 -18.31
C GLN A 109 -22.46 -22.67 -19.32
N ASN A 110 -22.03 -21.88 -20.32
CA ASN A 110 -21.09 -22.33 -21.36
C ASN A 110 -19.64 -21.90 -21.09
N ILE A 111 -19.41 -21.19 -19.99
CA ILE A 111 -18.09 -20.72 -19.58
C ILE A 111 -17.53 -21.71 -18.57
N LYS A 112 -16.24 -21.97 -18.61
CA LYS A 112 -15.52 -22.71 -17.58
C LYS A 112 -14.80 -21.69 -16.69
N LEU A 113 -15.00 -21.78 -15.38
CA LEU A 113 -14.38 -20.89 -14.38
C LEU A 113 -13.30 -21.60 -13.56
N PHE A 114 -13.46 -22.89 -13.30
CA PHE A 114 -12.54 -23.71 -12.52
C PHE A 114 -11.58 -24.47 -13.44
N ASN A 115 -10.28 -24.54 -13.10
CA ASN A 115 -9.21 -25.04 -13.98
C ASN A 115 -9.09 -24.30 -15.33
N SER A 116 -9.64 -23.08 -15.43
CA SER A 116 -9.19 -22.07 -16.39
C SER A 116 -7.83 -21.54 -15.92
N ASN A 117 -6.98 -21.10 -16.84
CA ASN A 117 -5.76 -20.37 -16.44
C ASN A 117 -6.16 -19.22 -15.51
N LEU A 118 -5.41 -19.02 -14.42
CA LEU A 118 -5.59 -17.96 -13.44
C LEU A 118 -5.85 -16.61 -14.11
N GLN A 119 -5.23 -16.36 -15.25
CA GLN A 119 -5.42 -15.14 -16.01
C GLN A 119 -6.90 -14.83 -16.37
N VAL A 120 -7.72 -15.85 -16.66
CA VAL A 120 -9.15 -15.67 -16.98
C VAL A 120 -9.96 -15.36 -15.72
N ILE A 121 -9.60 -16.01 -14.62
CA ILE A 121 -10.24 -15.85 -13.31
C ILE A 121 -9.91 -14.46 -12.75
N ASP A 122 -8.63 -14.10 -12.71
CA ASP A 122 -8.17 -12.82 -12.24
C ASP A 122 -8.72 -11.65 -13.07
N GLU A 123 -8.98 -11.79 -14.37
CA GLU A 123 -9.44 -10.66 -15.22
C GLU A 123 -10.89 -10.32 -14.88
N ALA A 124 -11.66 -11.35 -14.58
CA ALA A 124 -13.02 -11.24 -14.11
C ALA A 124 -13.12 -10.68 -12.70
N PHE A 125 -12.23 -11.12 -11.80
CA PHE A 125 -12.19 -10.61 -10.44
C PHE A 125 -11.59 -9.21 -10.35
N GLU A 126 -10.65 -8.85 -11.24
CA GLU A 126 -10.18 -7.48 -11.45
C GLU A 126 -11.35 -6.56 -11.82
N TYR A 127 -12.17 -6.96 -12.79
CA TYR A 127 -13.35 -6.18 -13.14
C TYR A 127 -14.31 -6.02 -11.95
N LEU A 128 -14.60 -7.11 -11.24
CA LEU A 128 -15.50 -7.11 -10.09
C LEU A 128 -15.00 -6.18 -8.97
N ILE A 129 -13.70 -6.17 -8.68
CA ILE A 129 -13.17 -5.31 -7.61
C ILE A 129 -13.09 -3.85 -8.01
N ILE A 130 -12.88 -3.55 -9.31
CA ILE A 130 -13.00 -2.18 -9.83
C ILE A 130 -14.41 -1.64 -9.55
N GLN A 131 -15.47 -2.45 -9.71
CA GLN A 131 -16.84 -2.02 -9.39
C GLN A 131 -17.02 -1.75 -7.89
N VAL A 132 -16.43 -2.58 -7.02
CA VAL A 132 -16.41 -2.35 -5.56
C VAL A 132 -15.69 -1.05 -5.21
N ALA A 133 -14.64 -0.70 -5.97
CA ALA A 133 -13.86 0.52 -5.81
C ALA A 133 -14.53 1.77 -6.45
N LYS A 134 -15.49 1.61 -7.37
CA LYS A 134 -16.21 2.75 -7.97
C LYS A 134 -16.92 3.56 -6.88
N GLY A 135 -16.51 4.83 -6.75
CA GLY A 135 -17.03 5.76 -5.73
C GLY A 135 -16.12 5.92 -4.50
N LYS A 136 -15.17 5.01 -4.26
CA LYS A 136 -14.18 5.12 -3.18
C LYS A 136 -12.86 5.66 -3.74
N LYS A 137 -12.65 6.98 -3.64
CA LYS A 137 -11.42 7.65 -4.10
C LYS A 137 -10.17 6.93 -3.56
N GLY A 138 -9.26 6.54 -4.46
CA GLY A 138 -7.93 6.04 -4.11
C GLY A 138 -7.76 4.54 -3.92
N GLN A 139 -8.79 3.71 -4.16
CA GLN A 139 -8.64 2.25 -4.21
C GLN A 139 -8.38 1.81 -5.65
N TYR A 140 -7.17 1.30 -5.92
CA TYR A 140 -6.75 0.92 -7.27
C TYR A 140 -6.34 -0.54 -7.31
N PHE A 141 -6.80 -1.25 -8.34
CA PHE A 141 -6.32 -2.60 -8.62
C PHE A 141 -4.87 -2.54 -9.09
N MET A 142 -4.06 -3.49 -8.61
CA MET A 142 -2.66 -3.62 -9.01
C MET A 142 -2.57 -4.46 -10.28
N PRO A 143 -2.08 -3.93 -11.42
CA PRO A 143 -1.96 -4.72 -12.64
C PRO A 143 -1.01 -5.90 -12.47
N ARG A 144 -1.32 -7.04 -13.08
CA ARG A 144 -0.61 -8.31 -12.84
C ARG A 144 0.87 -8.25 -13.14
N TRP A 145 1.27 -7.63 -14.25
CA TRP A 145 2.68 -7.52 -14.61
C TRP A 145 3.49 -6.76 -13.55
N VAL A 146 2.85 -5.87 -12.78
CA VAL A 146 3.49 -5.20 -11.65
C VAL A 146 3.55 -6.14 -10.43
N ILE A 147 2.52 -6.93 -10.18
CA ILE A 147 2.52 -7.98 -9.14
C ILE A 147 3.64 -9.00 -9.41
N ASP A 148 3.72 -9.51 -10.64
CA ASP A 148 4.71 -10.49 -11.07
C ASP A 148 6.14 -9.96 -10.92
N MET A 149 6.39 -8.70 -11.30
CA MET A 149 7.65 -8.01 -11.06
C MET A 149 8.00 -7.99 -9.55
N CYS A 150 7.08 -7.56 -8.69
CA CYS A 150 7.31 -7.53 -7.24
C CYS A 150 7.62 -8.92 -6.67
N VAL A 151 6.85 -9.94 -7.05
CA VAL A 151 7.03 -11.32 -6.58
C VAL A 151 8.36 -11.89 -7.07
N LYS A 152 8.75 -11.65 -8.32
CA LYS A 152 10.03 -12.08 -8.89
C LYS A 152 11.21 -11.42 -8.17
N MET A 153 11.14 -10.11 -7.94
CA MET A 153 12.21 -9.35 -7.26
C MET A 153 12.33 -9.71 -5.78
N LEU A 154 11.23 -9.98 -5.07
CA LEU A 154 11.28 -10.40 -3.66
C LEU A 154 11.52 -11.91 -3.49
N ASN A 155 11.30 -12.73 -4.51
CA ASN A 155 11.58 -14.17 -4.52
C ASN A 155 11.08 -14.96 -3.28
N PRO A 156 9.76 -15.01 -3.00
CA PRO A 156 9.24 -15.74 -1.84
C PRO A 156 9.62 -17.22 -1.79
N LYS A 157 9.96 -17.72 -0.59
CA LYS A 157 10.28 -19.13 -0.33
C LYS A 157 9.23 -19.83 0.53
N ILE A 158 9.19 -21.16 0.46
CA ILE A 158 8.20 -22.01 1.17
C ILE A 158 8.31 -21.97 2.70
N HIS A 159 9.39 -21.41 3.26
CA HIS A 159 9.57 -21.27 4.71
C HIS A 159 9.40 -19.83 5.19
N GLU A 160 9.06 -18.90 4.29
CA GLU A 160 8.93 -17.47 4.56
C GLU A 160 7.48 -17.04 4.65
N ARG A 161 7.13 -16.30 5.71
CA ARG A 161 5.81 -15.72 5.91
C ARG A 161 5.63 -14.51 5.01
N VAL A 162 4.53 -14.51 4.26
CA VAL A 162 4.14 -13.47 3.32
C VAL A 162 2.87 -12.79 3.80
N ILE A 163 2.84 -11.47 3.77
CA ILE A 163 1.61 -10.69 4.03
C ILE A 163 1.35 -9.61 2.98
N ASP A 164 0.08 -9.43 2.67
CA ASP A 164 -0.44 -8.23 2.02
C ASP A 164 -1.37 -7.46 2.96
N THR A 165 -0.98 -6.24 3.33
CA THR A 165 -1.68 -5.41 4.32
C THR A 165 -2.76 -4.51 3.73
N ALA A 166 -2.92 -4.51 2.40
CA ALA A 166 -3.95 -3.75 1.69
C ALA A 166 -4.40 -4.55 0.47
N CYS A 167 -4.92 -5.76 0.72
CA CYS A 167 -4.84 -6.81 -0.28
C CYS A 167 -5.79 -6.68 -1.46
N GLY A 168 -6.90 -5.94 -1.33
CA GLY A 168 -7.92 -5.90 -2.36
C GLY A 168 -8.39 -7.32 -2.71
N SER A 169 -8.07 -7.77 -3.93
CA SER A 169 -8.39 -9.12 -4.44
C SER A 169 -7.35 -10.17 -4.08
N ALA A 170 -6.36 -9.85 -3.23
CA ALA A 170 -5.28 -10.74 -2.80
C ALA A 170 -4.29 -11.14 -3.91
N GLY A 171 -4.14 -10.31 -4.96
CA GLY A 171 -3.24 -10.59 -6.09
C GLY A 171 -1.80 -10.91 -5.69
N PHE A 172 -1.19 -10.16 -4.76
CA PHE A 172 0.16 -10.46 -4.28
C PHE A 172 0.27 -11.84 -3.62
N THR A 173 -0.68 -12.19 -2.75
CA THR A 173 -0.66 -13.50 -2.09
C THR A 173 -0.90 -14.65 -3.06
N VAL A 174 -1.85 -14.50 -3.99
CA VAL A 174 -2.13 -15.47 -5.06
C VAL A 174 -0.87 -15.73 -5.90
N HIS A 175 -0.22 -14.67 -6.38
CA HIS A 175 0.99 -14.79 -7.20
C HIS A 175 2.19 -15.34 -6.41
N SER A 176 2.32 -15.00 -5.12
CA SER A 176 3.35 -15.59 -4.24
C SER A 176 3.17 -17.09 -4.06
N ILE A 177 1.93 -17.55 -3.90
CA ILE A 177 1.60 -18.98 -3.83
C ILE A 177 2.03 -19.68 -5.13
N PHE A 178 1.76 -19.08 -6.29
CA PHE A 178 2.16 -19.66 -7.58
C PHE A 178 3.65 -19.66 -7.83
N TRP A 179 4.34 -18.63 -7.37
CA TRP A 179 5.79 -18.56 -7.39
C TRP A 179 6.40 -19.74 -6.61
N VAL A 180 5.97 -19.93 -5.36
CA VAL A 180 6.42 -21.04 -4.51
C VAL A 180 6.00 -22.42 -5.04
N ALA A 181 4.83 -22.51 -5.69
CA ALA A 181 4.36 -23.74 -6.33
C ALA A 181 5.11 -24.10 -7.63
N GLY A 182 5.99 -23.22 -8.14
CA GLY A 182 6.72 -23.43 -9.39
C GLY A 182 5.81 -23.42 -10.62
N LYS A 183 4.80 -22.55 -10.66
CA LYS A 183 3.79 -22.41 -11.74
C LYS A 183 2.96 -23.67 -12.03
N LYS A 184 3.03 -24.70 -11.20
CA LYS A 184 2.27 -25.96 -11.38
C LYS A 184 0.91 -25.88 -10.69
N PHE A 185 -0.04 -25.16 -11.27
CA PHE A 185 -1.44 -25.43 -10.97
C PHE A 185 -1.95 -26.52 -11.91
N THR A 186 -2.02 -27.75 -11.39
CA THR A 186 -2.60 -28.87 -12.14
C THR A 186 -4.03 -29.11 -11.66
N THR A 187 -4.81 -29.86 -12.42
CA THR A 187 -6.14 -30.32 -11.99
C THR A 187 -6.13 -31.11 -10.67
N ASN A 188 -4.96 -31.50 -10.18
CA ASN A 188 -4.77 -32.24 -8.93
C ASN A 188 -4.58 -31.32 -7.71
N GLY A 189 -4.64 -30.00 -7.88
CA GLY A 189 -4.44 -29.01 -6.82
C GLY A 189 -2.98 -28.68 -6.54
N LEU A 190 -2.75 -27.93 -5.45
CA LEU A 190 -1.41 -27.60 -4.97
C LEU A 190 -0.72 -28.83 -4.36
N PRO A 191 0.63 -28.94 -4.47
CA PRO A 191 1.38 -29.95 -3.73
C PRO A 191 1.12 -29.84 -2.21
N PRO A 192 1.08 -30.96 -1.45
CA PRO A 192 0.77 -30.91 -0.02
C PRO A 192 1.66 -29.97 0.82
N ALA A 193 2.95 -29.88 0.49
CA ALA A 193 3.88 -28.96 1.14
C ALA A 193 3.50 -27.49 0.89
N VAL A 194 3.08 -27.16 -0.33
CA VAL A 194 2.60 -25.82 -0.68
C VAL A 194 1.27 -25.54 0.00
N THR A 195 0.35 -26.52 0.05
CA THR A 195 -0.91 -26.36 0.79
C THR A 195 -0.66 -26.04 2.26
N GLU A 196 0.28 -26.72 2.93
CA GLU A 196 0.60 -26.40 4.33
C GLU A 196 1.27 -25.03 4.49
N TYR A 197 2.17 -24.68 3.56
CA TYR A 197 2.73 -23.34 3.46
C TYR A 197 1.64 -22.26 3.38
N VAL A 198 0.69 -22.38 2.44
CA VAL A 198 -0.38 -21.37 2.29
C VAL A 198 -1.22 -21.28 3.57
N ARG A 199 -1.53 -22.41 4.21
CA ARG A 199 -2.33 -22.46 5.44
C ARG A 199 -1.67 -21.80 6.65
N THR A 200 -0.35 -21.69 6.66
CA THR A 200 0.42 -21.30 7.85
C THR A 200 1.29 -20.07 7.68
N MET A 201 1.63 -19.69 6.44
CA MET A 201 2.63 -18.66 6.15
C MET A 201 2.11 -17.52 5.28
N VAL A 202 0.97 -17.66 4.58
CA VAL A 202 0.45 -16.62 3.68
C VAL A 202 -0.78 -15.95 4.32
N TYR A 203 -0.74 -14.62 4.44
CA TYR A 203 -1.75 -13.81 5.12
C TYR A 203 -2.15 -12.60 4.29
N ALA A 204 -3.39 -12.13 4.45
CA ALA A 204 -3.86 -10.91 3.81
C ALA A 204 -4.84 -10.14 4.70
N ILE A 205 -4.81 -8.81 4.59
CA ILE A 205 -5.71 -7.90 5.30
C ILE A 205 -6.31 -6.91 4.31
N ASP A 206 -7.63 -6.69 4.40
CA ASP A 206 -8.29 -5.54 3.79
C ASP A 206 -9.40 -5.04 4.72
N SER A 207 -9.75 -3.75 4.62
CA SER A 207 -10.83 -3.16 5.44
C SER A 207 -12.20 -3.20 4.75
N SER A 208 -12.26 -3.60 3.47
CA SER A 208 -13.48 -3.70 2.69
C SER A 208 -14.06 -5.13 2.74
N PRO A 209 -15.26 -5.34 3.32
CA PRO A 209 -15.89 -6.66 3.38
C PRO A 209 -16.00 -7.33 2.00
N LYS A 210 -16.33 -6.55 0.95
CA LYS A 210 -16.43 -7.04 -0.43
C LYS A 210 -15.07 -7.49 -0.99
N ALA A 211 -14.01 -6.74 -0.70
CA ALA A 211 -12.65 -7.11 -1.14
C ALA A 211 -12.21 -8.40 -0.45
N VAL A 212 -12.43 -8.51 0.86
CA VAL A 212 -12.14 -9.73 1.64
C VAL A 212 -12.88 -10.94 1.09
N LYS A 213 -14.16 -10.81 0.72
CA LYS A 213 -14.91 -11.91 0.07
C LYS A 213 -14.25 -12.35 -1.24
N ILE A 214 -13.86 -11.40 -2.11
CA ILE A 214 -13.16 -11.70 -3.37
C ILE A 214 -11.82 -12.39 -3.11
N ALA A 215 -11.00 -11.82 -2.23
CA ALA A 215 -9.70 -12.34 -1.85
C ALA A 215 -9.78 -13.76 -1.27
N LYS A 216 -10.73 -14.02 -0.37
CA LYS A 216 -10.98 -15.38 0.15
C LYS A 216 -11.35 -16.35 -0.97
N THR A 217 -12.24 -15.96 -1.88
CA THR A 217 -12.62 -16.81 -3.01
C THR A 217 -11.44 -17.11 -3.93
N LEU A 218 -10.63 -16.10 -4.27
CA LEU A 218 -9.46 -16.27 -5.13
C LEU A 218 -8.39 -17.16 -4.51
N ASN A 219 -8.04 -16.93 -3.23
CA ASN A 219 -7.08 -17.78 -2.54
C ASN A 219 -7.61 -19.22 -2.39
N LEU A 220 -8.93 -19.42 -2.16
CA LEU A 220 -9.52 -20.77 -2.09
C LEU A 220 -9.45 -21.49 -3.43
N ILE A 221 -9.70 -20.78 -4.54
CA ILE A 221 -9.53 -21.31 -5.90
C ILE A 221 -8.06 -21.66 -6.14
N ALA A 222 -7.13 -20.81 -5.71
CA ALA A 222 -5.69 -21.05 -5.79
C ALA A 222 -5.24 -22.23 -4.92
N GLY A 223 -6.09 -22.75 -4.01
CA GLY A 223 -5.85 -23.97 -3.25
C GLY A 223 -5.38 -23.75 -1.82
N ASP A 224 -5.65 -22.57 -1.23
CA ASP A 224 -5.19 -22.20 0.12
C ASP A 224 -5.71 -23.09 1.27
N GLY A 225 -6.85 -23.76 1.09
CA GLY A 225 -7.58 -24.54 2.10
C GLY A 225 -8.01 -23.84 3.41
N LYS A 226 -7.71 -22.56 3.63
CA LYS A 226 -7.90 -21.85 4.92
C LYS A 226 -8.05 -20.32 4.78
N SER A 227 -7.60 -19.77 3.67
CA SER A 227 -7.58 -18.36 3.24
C SER A 227 -6.78 -17.33 4.03
N ASN A 228 -6.72 -17.37 5.36
CA ASN A 228 -5.94 -16.40 6.16
C ASN A 228 -6.11 -14.92 5.71
N VAL A 229 -7.27 -14.59 5.12
CA VAL A 229 -7.65 -13.24 4.68
C VAL A 229 -8.63 -12.68 5.70
N TYR A 230 -8.31 -11.52 6.27
CA TYR A 230 -9.07 -10.95 7.39
C TYR A 230 -9.60 -9.55 7.06
N GLU A 231 -10.84 -9.31 7.45
CA GLU A 231 -11.45 -7.98 7.40
C GLU A 231 -10.98 -7.15 8.59
N LEU A 232 -9.90 -6.38 8.41
CA LEU A 232 -9.28 -5.58 9.46
C LEU A 232 -8.81 -4.23 8.91
N ASN A 233 -8.78 -3.21 9.76
CA ASN A 233 -8.09 -1.97 9.43
C ASN A 233 -6.61 -2.10 9.79
N SER A 234 -5.75 -2.25 8.78
CA SER A 234 -4.30 -2.36 8.97
C SER A 234 -3.70 -1.21 9.76
N LEU A 235 -4.30 -0.01 9.72
CA LEU A 235 -3.82 1.16 10.45
C LEU A 235 -4.37 1.29 11.87
N ASN A 236 -5.36 0.49 12.27
CA ASN A 236 -5.95 0.55 13.63
C ASN A 236 -6.03 -0.83 14.31
N PRO A 237 -4.88 -1.45 14.64
CA PRO A 237 -4.83 -2.79 15.25
C PRO A 237 -5.55 -2.94 16.60
N PRO A 238 -5.56 -1.94 17.50
CA PRO A 238 -6.31 -2.03 18.75
C PRO A 238 -7.81 -2.33 18.54
N LYS A 239 -8.40 -1.90 17.42
CA LYS A 239 -9.80 -2.12 17.05
C LYS A 239 -10.05 -3.39 16.24
N TRP A 240 -9.04 -4.25 16.04
CA TRP A 240 -9.25 -5.54 15.39
C TRP A 240 -10.26 -6.40 16.14
N SER A 241 -11.04 -7.16 15.37
CA SER A 241 -11.98 -8.16 15.88
C SER A 241 -11.25 -9.24 16.68
N ASP A 242 -11.95 -9.93 17.58
CA ASP A 242 -11.35 -11.01 18.37
C ASP A 242 -10.82 -12.15 17.49
N GLU A 243 -11.49 -12.43 16.37
CA GLU A 243 -11.03 -13.39 15.36
C GLU A 243 -9.70 -12.95 14.74
N GLY A 244 -9.59 -11.68 14.31
CA GLY A 244 -8.35 -11.14 13.78
C GLY A 244 -7.23 -11.13 14.82
N LYS A 245 -7.53 -10.70 16.05
CA LYS A 245 -6.57 -10.72 17.17
C LYS A 245 -6.07 -12.13 17.45
N ALA A 246 -6.95 -13.13 17.49
CA ALA A 246 -6.57 -14.53 17.71
C ALA A 246 -5.70 -15.07 16.57
N ALA A 247 -6.01 -14.73 15.32
CA ALA A 247 -5.25 -15.18 14.15
C ALA A 247 -3.83 -14.61 14.10
N PHE A 248 -3.65 -13.33 14.49
CA PHE A 248 -2.38 -12.63 14.40
C PHE A 248 -1.55 -12.67 15.69
N ARG A 249 -2.13 -13.05 16.83
CA ARG A 249 -1.41 -13.18 18.12
C ARG A 249 -0.14 -14.03 18.02
N PRO A 250 -0.13 -15.21 17.37
CA PRO A 250 1.06 -16.05 17.30
C PRO A 250 2.18 -15.48 16.40
N LEU A 251 1.89 -14.41 15.66
CA LEU A 251 2.80 -13.80 14.68
C LEU A 251 3.49 -12.54 15.21
N LEU A 252 3.15 -12.12 16.43
CA LEU A 252 3.69 -10.91 17.04
C LEU A 252 5.15 -11.10 17.43
N THR A 253 5.94 -10.07 17.15
CA THR A 253 7.31 -9.98 17.65
C THR A 253 7.32 -10.04 19.17
N ARG A 254 8.25 -10.81 19.71
CA ARG A 254 8.53 -10.92 21.14
C ARG A 254 9.75 -10.05 21.45
N PHE A 255 9.62 -9.13 22.40
CA PHE A 255 10.72 -8.26 22.80
C PHE A 255 11.35 -8.74 24.10
N GLU A 256 12.66 -8.52 24.25
CA GLU A 256 13.37 -8.79 25.51
C GLU A 256 12.94 -7.81 26.61
N ASP A 257 12.70 -6.54 26.25
CA ASP A 257 12.13 -5.57 27.17
C ASP A 257 10.65 -5.91 27.44
N ARG A 258 10.37 -6.17 28.72
CA ARG A 258 9.05 -6.61 29.16
C ARG A 258 7.95 -5.58 28.90
N ASN A 259 8.23 -4.29 29.09
CA ASN A 259 7.21 -3.25 28.90
C ASN A 259 6.86 -3.10 27.42
N GLN A 260 7.87 -3.16 26.55
CA GLN A 260 7.72 -3.15 25.11
C GLN A 260 6.98 -4.40 24.62
N ASP A 261 7.31 -5.58 25.14
CA ASP A 261 6.61 -6.82 24.80
C ASP A 261 5.14 -6.75 25.22
N GLU A 262 4.85 -6.40 26.49
CA GLU A 262 3.48 -6.26 26.99
C GLU A 262 2.67 -5.23 26.18
N ALA A 263 3.29 -4.10 25.79
CA ALA A 263 2.69 -3.13 24.90
C ALA A 263 2.38 -3.72 23.51
N ASN A 264 3.32 -4.45 22.90
CA ASN A 264 3.09 -5.08 21.60
C ASN A 264 1.99 -6.17 21.67
N GLN A 265 1.96 -6.96 22.74
CA GLN A 265 0.91 -7.95 22.99
C GLN A 265 -0.46 -7.31 23.28
N ARG A 266 -0.54 -6.02 23.57
CA ARG A 266 -1.81 -5.30 23.68
C ARG A 266 -2.18 -4.63 22.36
N ASP A 267 -1.21 -3.96 21.73
CA ASP A 267 -1.46 -2.97 20.69
C ASP A 267 -1.24 -3.48 19.27
N PHE A 268 -0.70 -4.71 19.09
CA PHE A 268 -0.51 -5.36 17.77
C PHE A 268 0.31 -4.52 16.77
N GLN A 269 1.40 -3.93 17.25
CA GLN A 269 2.19 -3.00 16.45
C GLN A 269 3.22 -3.74 15.59
N PHE A 270 3.96 -4.70 16.15
CA PHE A 270 5.11 -5.36 15.53
C PHE A 270 4.90 -6.86 15.33
N PHE A 271 5.25 -7.35 14.14
CA PHE A 271 5.13 -8.74 13.73
C PHE A 271 6.41 -9.27 13.10
N ASP A 272 6.49 -10.60 12.97
CA ASP A 272 7.63 -11.28 12.36
C ASP A 272 7.25 -11.90 11.00
N PHE A 273 6.93 -11.05 10.02
CA PHE A 273 6.79 -11.46 8.62
C PHE A 273 8.11 -11.31 7.86
N ASP A 274 8.42 -12.26 7.00
CA ASP A 274 9.62 -12.25 6.16
C ASP A 274 9.44 -11.33 4.93
N ILE A 275 8.25 -11.35 4.34
CA ILE A 275 7.92 -10.65 3.11
C ILE A 275 6.61 -9.89 3.25
N LEU A 276 6.60 -8.63 2.80
CA LEU A 276 5.39 -7.85 2.68
C LEU A 276 5.27 -7.26 1.27
N MET A 277 4.09 -7.37 0.66
CA MET A 277 3.78 -6.68 -0.59
C MET A 277 2.46 -5.96 -0.44
N ALA A 278 2.43 -4.66 -0.79
CA ALA A 278 1.21 -3.88 -0.62
C ALA A 278 1.07 -2.82 -1.72
N ASN A 279 -0.17 -2.61 -2.13
CA ASN A 279 -0.59 -1.43 -2.89
C ASN A 279 -1.58 -0.61 -2.03
N PRO A 280 -1.10 0.18 -1.05
CA PRO A 280 -1.97 0.96 -0.18
C PRO A 280 -2.81 1.98 -0.97
N PRO A 281 -3.98 2.38 -0.45
CA PRO A 281 -4.78 3.41 -1.10
C PRO A 281 -4.05 4.76 -1.15
N PHE A 282 -3.91 5.34 -2.36
CA PHE A 282 -3.12 6.55 -2.60
C PHE A 282 -3.79 7.86 -2.16
N SER A 283 -5.07 7.82 -1.80
CA SER A 283 -5.84 9.04 -1.49
C SER A 283 -6.63 8.92 -0.20
N GLY A 284 -6.89 10.08 0.40
CA GLY A 284 -7.57 10.21 1.69
C GLY A 284 -6.58 10.40 2.83
N GLY A 285 -6.93 11.31 3.74
CA GLY A 285 -6.19 11.54 4.97
C GLY A 285 -6.78 10.74 6.13
N ILE A 286 -5.95 10.47 7.13
CA ILE A 286 -6.36 10.00 8.46
C ILE A 286 -6.35 11.20 9.39
N SER A 287 -7.43 11.42 10.12
CA SER A 287 -7.57 12.49 11.13
C SER A 287 -7.86 11.94 12.53
N GLU A 288 -8.10 10.64 12.63
CA GLU A 288 -8.40 9.93 13.86
C GLU A 288 -7.17 9.93 14.78
N ARG A 289 -7.21 10.76 15.84
CA ARG A 289 -6.11 10.91 16.80
C ARG A 289 -5.64 9.59 17.42
N GLU A 290 -6.55 8.64 17.62
CA GLU A 290 -6.23 7.29 18.11
C GLU A 290 -5.35 6.50 17.13
N ILE A 291 -5.49 6.70 15.82
CA ILE A 291 -4.65 6.08 14.78
C ILE A 291 -3.33 6.85 14.73
N LEU A 292 -3.39 8.18 14.61
CA LEU A 292 -2.20 9.01 14.41
C LEU A 292 -1.16 8.86 15.54
N ARG A 293 -1.59 8.72 16.80
CA ARG A 293 -0.67 8.52 17.93
C ARG A 293 0.12 7.21 17.90
N GLN A 294 -0.25 6.27 17.05
CA GLN A 294 0.44 4.98 16.92
C GLN A 294 1.66 5.06 15.99
N TYR A 295 1.82 6.14 15.22
CA TYR A 295 2.82 6.24 14.15
C TYR A 295 3.73 7.46 14.35
N ARG A 296 5.04 7.23 14.26
CA ARG A 296 6.06 8.29 14.27
C ARG A 296 5.96 9.21 13.07
N LEU A 297 5.59 8.70 11.90
CA LEU A 297 5.39 9.53 10.70
C LEU A 297 4.23 10.53 10.86
N ALA A 298 3.33 10.32 11.81
CA ALA A 298 2.28 11.28 12.16
C ALA A 298 2.74 12.33 13.20
N GLU A 299 3.98 12.29 13.66
CA GLU A 299 4.54 13.25 14.60
C GLU A 299 5.36 14.32 13.87
N ARG A 300 5.08 15.58 14.16
CA ARG A 300 5.81 16.75 13.69
C ARG A 300 6.08 17.67 14.86
N ASN A 301 7.33 18.12 15.03
CA ASN A 301 7.70 19.07 16.08
C ASN A 301 7.32 18.62 17.52
N GLY A 302 7.38 17.31 17.80
CA GLY A 302 6.98 16.77 19.11
C GLY A 302 5.45 16.63 19.29
N HIS A 303 4.67 16.84 18.24
CA HIS A 303 3.22 16.84 18.27
C HIS A 303 2.62 15.97 17.17
N THR A 304 1.60 15.19 17.52
CA THR A 304 0.82 14.47 16.51
C THR A 304 0.10 15.48 15.60
N VAL A 305 0.19 15.31 14.28
CA VAL A 305 -0.50 16.16 13.30
C VAL A 305 -2.02 15.95 13.35
N SER A 306 -2.78 16.92 12.84
CA SER A 306 -4.25 16.82 12.76
C SER A 306 -4.72 15.88 11.65
N LYS A 307 -3.96 15.79 10.56
CA LYS A 307 -4.27 14.99 9.37
C LYS A 307 -2.99 14.58 8.65
N ILE A 308 -2.94 13.38 8.11
CA ILE A 308 -1.83 12.90 7.28
C ILE A 308 -2.33 11.96 6.19
N GLY A 309 -1.61 11.87 5.07
CA GLY A 309 -1.90 10.91 4.00
C GLY A 309 -1.89 9.48 4.52
N ARG A 310 -2.91 8.69 4.13
CA ARG A 310 -3.02 7.29 4.54
C ARG A 310 -1.83 6.46 4.04
N ASP A 311 -1.41 6.72 2.81
CA ASP A 311 -0.24 6.14 2.15
C ASP A 311 1.04 6.29 2.99
N ILE A 312 1.22 7.44 3.63
CA ILE A 312 2.38 7.72 4.50
C ILE A 312 2.38 6.78 5.71
N LEU A 313 1.23 6.59 6.38
CA LEU A 313 1.15 5.70 7.55
C LEU A 313 1.39 4.24 7.19
N PHE A 314 1.03 3.83 5.97
CA PHE A 314 1.30 2.47 5.49
C PHE A 314 2.81 2.19 5.36
N ILE A 315 3.66 3.20 5.15
CA ILE A 315 5.12 3.01 5.10
C ILE A 315 5.63 2.48 6.45
N GLU A 316 5.32 3.19 7.53
CA GLU A 316 5.71 2.77 8.88
C GLU A 316 4.97 1.49 9.30
N ARG A 317 3.67 1.39 9.01
CA ARG A 317 2.90 0.19 9.37
C ARG A 317 3.49 -1.06 8.74
N ASN A 318 3.84 -1.02 7.46
CA ASN A 318 4.38 -2.16 6.74
C ASN A 318 5.77 -2.55 7.26
N LEU A 319 6.63 -1.57 7.60
CA LEU A 319 7.90 -1.85 8.29
C LEU A 319 7.70 -2.47 9.68
N ASN A 320 6.63 -2.10 10.40
CA ASN A 320 6.32 -2.71 11.68
C ASN A 320 5.85 -4.17 11.54
N PHE A 321 5.25 -4.55 10.40
CA PHE A 321 4.90 -5.96 10.13
C PHE A 321 6.11 -6.85 9.82
N LEU A 322 7.22 -6.30 9.34
CA LEU A 322 8.40 -7.07 8.99
C LEU A 322 9.24 -7.43 10.21
N LYS A 323 9.79 -8.65 10.22
CA LYS A 323 10.90 -9.01 11.11
C LYS A 323 12.18 -8.23 10.72
N PRO A 324 13.17 -8.08 11.62
CA PRO A 324 14.51 -7.61 11.24
C PRO A 324 15.09 -8.45 10.09
N GLY A 325 15.63 -7.81 9.05
CA GLY A 325 16.09 -8.45 7.81
C GLY A 325 14.97 -8.81 6.81
N GLY A 326 13.70 -8.70 7.20
CA GLY A 326 12.55 -8.90 6.31
C GLY A 326 12.48 -7.84 5.21
N ARG A 327 11.82 -8.18 4.09
CA ARG A 327 11.81 -7.34 2.87
C ARG A 327 10.40 -7.03 2.38
N MET A 328 10.23 -5.89 1.73
CA MET A 328 8.93 -5.51 1.17
C MET A 328 9.00 -4.80 -0.16
N ALA A 329 7.88 -4.85 -0.88
CA ALA A 329 7.59 -3.99 -2.02
C ALA A 329 6.31 -3.19 -1.71
N ILE A 330 6.40 -1.86 -1.75
CA ILE A 330 5.27 -0.97 -1.51
C ILE A 330 5.08 -0.03 -2.70
N VAL A 331 3.85 0.06 -3.19
CA VAL A 331 3.49 1.02 -4.24
C VAL A 331 3.16 2.36 -3.60
N LEU A 332 3.81 3.43 -4.05
CA LEU A 332 3.60 4.78 -3.54
C LEU A 332 3.44 5.78 -4.70
N PRO A 333 2.71 6.90 -4.50
CA PRO A 333 2.80 8.03 -5.41
C PRO A 333 4.25 8.51 -5.52
N GLN A 334 4.73 8.75 -6.73
CA GLN A 334 6.13 9.16 -6.95
C GLN A 334 6.49 10.45 -6.18
N GLY A 335 5.50 11.34 -5.98
CA GLY A 335 5.58 12.55 -5.16
C GLY A 335 6.22 12.31 -3.78
N ARG A 336 5.88 11.20 -3.12
CA ARG A 336 6.39 10.87 -1.78
C ARG A 336 7.90 10.67 -1.72
N LEU A 337 8.53 10.41 -2.86
CA LEU A 337 9.95 10.10 -2.97
C LEU A 337 10.76 11.30 -3.49
N ASN A 338 10.13 12.30 -4.11
CA ASN A 338 10.84 13.43 -4.72
C ASN A 338 10.43 14.81 -4.18
N ASN A 339 9.22 15.01 -3.67
CA ASN A 339 8.78 16.30 -3.14
C ASN A 339 9.65 16.77 -1.95
N THR A 340 9.91 18.07 -1.84
CA THR A 340 10.70 18.68 -0.76
C THR A 340 10.00 18.49 0.60
N ASN A 341 8.70 18.80 0.68
CA ASN A 341 7.87 18.64 1.89
C ASN A 341 7.77 17.20 2.40
N ASP A 342 8.06 16.20 1.56
CA ASP A 342 8.06 14.78 1.92
C ASP A 342 9.45 14.27 2.37
N LEU A 343 10.44 15.15 2.59
CA LEU A 343 11.80 14.78 3.05
C LEU A 343 11.80 13.90 4.31
N PHE A 344 10.92 14.18 5.25
CA PHE A 344 10.78 13.39 6.48
C PHE A 344 10.47 11.92 6.23
N ILE A 345 9.78 11.58 5.13
CA ILE A 345 9.48 10.19 4.75
C ILE A 345 10.78 9.49 4.35
N ARG A 346 11.60 10.14 3.53
CA ARG A 346 12.91 9.62 3.11
C ARG A 346 13.83 9.42 4.31
N ASN A 347 13.93 10.42 5.19
CA ASN A 347 14.73 10.32 6.41
C ASN A 347 14.25 9.18 7.32
N PHE A 348 12.92 9.02 7.46
CA PHE A 348 12.35 7.90 8.19
C PHE A 348 12.74 6.55 7.57
N LEU A 349 12.62 6.39 6.25
CA LEU A 349 13.02 5.18 5.53
C LEU A 349 14.49 4.85 5.76
N PHE A 350 15.41 5.80 5.53
CA PHE A 350 16.85 5.61 5.74
C PHE A 350 17.20 5.23 7.18
N SER A 351 16.40 5.65 8.17
CA SER A 351 16.60 5.27 9.58
C SER A 351 16.10 3.87 9.95
N LYS A 352 15.33 3.21 9.07
CA LYS A 352 14.63 1.94 9.38
C LYS A 352 14.93 0.81 8.43
N ALA A 353 15.28 1.11 7.19
CA ALA A 353 15.44 0.12 6.14
C ALA A 353 16.48 0.53 5.11
N ARG A 354 17.12 -0.48 4.52
CA ARG A 354 17.90 -0.37 3.30
C ARG A 354 16.95 -0.26 2.11
N ILE A 355 17.20 0.69 1.20
CA ILE A 355 16.49 0.78 -0.07
C ILE A 355 17.15 -0.15 -1.08
N LEU A 356 16.45 -1.20 -1.50
CA LEU A 356 16.97 -2.17 -2.46
C LEU A 356 16.79 -1.68 -3.89
N ALA A 357 15.61 -1.15 -4.19
CA ALA A 357 15.26 -0.66 -5.52
C ALA A 357 14.14 0.37 -5.49
N VAL A 358 14.13 1.25 -6.50
CA VAL A 358 13.01 2.15 -6.83
C VAL A 358 12.68 1.97 -8.31
N VAL A 359 11.49 1.43 -8.58
CA VAL A 359 11.00 1.23 -9.95
C VAL A 359 9.87 2.23 -10.23
N GLY A 360 10.15 3.23 -11.06
CA GLY A 360 9.17 4.19 -11.54
C GLY A 360 8.23 3.55 -12.56
N LEU A 361 6.93 3.53 -12.30
CA LEU A 361 5.95 2.95 -13.21
C LEU A 361 5.54 3.95 -14.30
N HIS A 362 5.25 3.44 -15.49
CA HIS A 362 4.71 4.25 -16.58
C HIS A 362 3.37 4.92 -16.19
N GLY A 363 3.10 6.13 -16.67
CA GLY A 363 1.91 6.91 -16.29
C GLY A 363 0.56 6.29 -16.67
N ASN A 364 0.56 5.29 -17.55
CA ASN A 364 -0.65 4.57 -17.96
C ASN A 364 -0.91 3.27 -17.18
N THR A 365 0.01 2.83 -16.32
CA THR A 365 -0.09 1.53 -15.62
C THR A 365 -1.42 1.38 -14.85
N PHE A 366 -1.83 2.44 -14.15
CA PHE A 366 -3.07 2.46 -13.35
C PHE A 366 -4.28 3.08 -14.07
N LYS A 367 -4.18 3.38 -15.37
CA LYS A 367 -5.35 3.83 -16.13
C LYS A 367 -6.38 2.71 -16.29
N PRO A 368 -7.68 3.08 -16.38
CA PRO A 368 -8.24 4.44 -16.38
C PRO A 368 -8.46 5.03 -14.98
N HIS A 369 -8.03 4.36 -13.91
CA HIS A 369 -8.42 4.72 -12.55
C HIS A 369 -7.67 5.93 -11.99
N THR A 370 -6.39 6.06 -12.31
CA THR A 370 -5.60 7.25 -11.97
C THR A 370 -4.51 7.52 -12.99
N SER A 371 -4.19 8.80 -13.15
CA SER A 371 -3.03 9.29 -13.90
C SER A 371 -1.86 9.65 -12.97
N THR A 372 -1.99 9.42 -11.65
CA THR A 372 -0.92 9.64 -10.68
C THR A 372 0.27 8.75 -11.04
N LYS A 373 1.43 9.37 -11.27
CA LYS A 373 2.68 8.63 -11.46
C LYS A 373 3.08 7.98 -10.15
N THR A 374 3.42 6.70 -10.22
CA THR A 374 3.65 5.84 -9.06
C THR A 374 5.00 5.16 -9.18
N SER A 375 5.51 4.68 -8.06
CA SER A 375 6.74 3.89 -8.02
C SER A 375 6.55 2.72 -7.06
N VAL A 376 7.22 1.61 -7.35
CA VAL A 376 7.37 0.51 -6.41
C VAL A 376 8.70 0.69 -5.70
N VAL A 377 8.66 0.78 -4.37
CA VAL A 377 9.85 0.89 -3.51
C VAL A 377 10.10 -0.47 -2.87
N PHE A 378 11.28 -1.01 -3.09
CA PHE A 378 11.74 -2.26 -2.49
C PHE A 378 12.64 -1.92 -1.31
N LEU A 379 12.30 -2.44 -0.13
CA LEU A 379 12.94 -2.10 1.14
C LEU A 379 13.31 -3.39 1.87
N GLN A 380 14.45 -3.39 2.57
CA GLN A 380 14.81 -4.42 3.54
C GLN A 380 14.94 -3.76 4.91
N LYS A 381 14.14 -4.20 5.87
CA LYS A 381 14.22 -3.71 7.25
C LYS A 381 15.58 -4.08 7.82
N TYR A 382 16.27 -3.12 8.42
CA TYR A 382 17.57 -3.39 9.02
C TYR A 382 17.46 -4.48 10.10
N THR A 383 18.50 -5.32 10.15
CA THR A 383 18.76 -6.22 11.26
C THR A 383 19.13 -5.45 12.52
N ASP A 384 19.08 -6.10 13.67
CA ASP A 384 19.49 -5.46 14.92
C ASP A 384 21.00 -5.14 14.92
N GLU A 385 21.81 -5.96 14.24
CA GLU A 385 23.24 -5.75 14.02
C GLU A 385 23.52 -4.52 13.15
N GLU A 386 22.82 -4.36 12.02
CA GLU A 386 22.94 -3.18 11.16
C GLU A 386 22.51 -1.91 11.90
N LEU A 387 21.43 -1.95 12.67
CA LEU A 387 21.00 -0.81 13.49
C LEU A 387 22.03 -0.46 14.57
N ALA A 388 22.68 -1.46 15.18
CA ALA A 388 23.76 -1.24 16.14
C ALA A 388 24.96 -0.57 15.47
N HIS A 389 25.34 -1.03 14.27
CA HIS A 389 26.42 -0.43 13.49
C HIS A 389 26.10 1.01 13.08
N ILE A 390 24.88 1.28 12.59
CA ILE A 390 24.42 2.65 12.28
C ILE A 390 24.55 3.57 13.50
N ARG A 391 24.14 3.09 14.68
CA ARG A 391 24.27 3.87 15.93
C ARG A 391 25.72 4.11 16.31
N GLU A 392 26.60 3.14 16.09
CA GLU A 392 28.03 3.30 16.32
C GLU A 392 28.63 4.39 15.42
N VAL A 393 28.29 4.38 14.13
CA VAL A 393 28.69 5.43 13.17
C VAL A 393 28.18 6.80 13.63
N GLN A 394 26.88 6.90 13.97
CA GLN A 394 26.29 8.13 14.47
C GLN A 394 26.99 8.63 15.74
N ASN A 395 27.34 7.74 16.67
CA ASN A 395 28.04 8.11 17.90
C ASN A 395 29.46 8.63 17.60
N ARG A 396 30.17 8.09 16.60
CA ARG A 396 31.48 8.61 16.19
C ARG A 396 31.39 10.04 15.66
N HIS A 397 30.40 10.33 14.81
CA HIS A 397 30.20 11.69 14.27
C HIS A 397 29.55 12.66 15.24
N ALA A 398 28.98 12.18 16.37
CA ALA A 398 28.34 13.04 17.35
C ALA A 398 29.29 14.11 17.94
N ASP A 399 30.58 13.81 18.01
CA ASP A 399 31.62 14.72 18.49
C ASP A 399 31.98 15.81 17.45
N GLU A 400 31.77 15.53 16.16
CA GLU A 400 32.00 16.48 15.05
C GLU A 400 30.87 17.52 14.93
N TRP A 401 29.71 17.28 15.57
CA TRP A 401 28.57 18.18 15.55
C TRP A 401 28.91 19.62 15.95
N GLY A 402 29.82 19.80 16.93
CA GLY A 402 30.27 21.12 17.35
C GLY A 402 30.96 21.91 16.23
N ASN A 403 31.75 21.22 15.40
CA ASN A 403 32.43 21.83 14.25
C ASN A 403 31.43 22.18 13.16
N HIS A 404 30.51 21.26 12.84
CA HIS A 404 29.44 21.50 11.87
C HIS A 404 28.55 22.69 12.28
N LEU A 405 28.21 22.81 13.58
CA LEU A 405 27.44 23.94 14.07
C LEU A 405 28.19 25.27 13.90
N GLN A 406 29.52 25.26 13.99
CA GLN A 406 30.35 26.43 13.73
C GLN A 406 30.35 26.80 12.23
N GLU A 407 30.35 25.82 11.32
CA GLU A 407 30.20 26.06 9.88
C GLU A 407 28.84 26.70 9.57
N VAL A 408 27.77 26.18 10.16
CA VAL A 408 26.42 26.77 10.05
C VAL A 408 26.37 28.18 10.63
N ALA A 409 27.12 28.46 11.71
CA ALA A 409 27.21 29.80 12.30
C ALA A 409 27.87 30.82 11.36
N VAL A 410 28.91 30.42 10.62
CA VAL A 410 29.58 31.31 9.65
C VAL A 410 28.63 31.71 8.53
N LEU A 411 27.68 30.85 8.15
CA LEU A 411 26.66 31.19 7.14
C LEU A 411 25.77 32.35 7.62
N SER A 412 25.32 32.36 8.87
CA SER A 412 24.52 33.49 9.38
C SER A 412 25.29 34.82 9.42
N ASP A 413 26.63 34.79 9.43
CA ASP A 413 27.43 36.02 9.46
C ASP A 413 27.59 36.67 8.06
N LYS A 414 27.25 35.95 6.98
CA LYS A 414 27.26 36.50 5.61
C LYS A 414 26.19 37.61 5.46
N LEU A 415 26.49 38.59 4.61
CA LEU A 415 25.58 39.71 4.32
C LEU A 415 24.36 39.27 3.50
N GLU A 416 24.59 38.43 2.49
CA GLU A 416 23.57 37.79 1.66
C GLU A 416 23.89 36.29 1.58
N LEU A 417 22.85 35.45 1.56
CA LEU A 417 22.94 34.01 1.41
C LEU A 417 22.18 33.59 0.17
N ALA A 418 22.83 32.85 -0.72
CA ALA A 418 22.18 32.16 -1.83
C ALA A 418 22.02 30.66 -1.50
N GLU A 419 21.20 29.94 -2.28
CA GLU A 419 21.02 28.49 -2.12
C GLU A 419 22.34 27.73 -2.29
N ASP A 420 23.17 28.13 -3.25
CA ASP A 420 24.48 27.53 -3.54
C ASP A 420 25.50 27.69 -2.40
N ASP A 421 25.24 28.58 -1.43
CA ASP A 421 26.08 28.75 -0.24
C ASP A 421 25.80 27.70 0.85
N LEU A 422 24.64 27.03 0.80
CA LEU A 422 24.17 26.11 1.84
C LEU A 422 24.61 24.68 1.53
N LEU A 423 24.96 23.94 2.59
CA LEU A 423 25.14 22.49 2.49
C LEU A 423 23.83 21.84 2.00
N PRO A 424 23.86 20.83 1.11
CA PRO A 424 22.65 20.24 0.53
C PRO A 424 21.62 19.76 1.56
N LEU A 425 22.08 19.12 2.65
CA LEU A 425 21.20 18.73 3.74
C LEU A 425 20.56 19.93 4.44
N LEU A 426 21.34 20.97 4.71
CA LEU A 426 20.84 22.18 5.37
C LEU A 426 19.78 22.86 4.52
N LEU A 427 20.05 23.03 3.22
CA LEU A 427 19.09 23.63 2.28
C LEU A 427 17.78 22.83 2.24
N SER A 428 17.88 21.53 2.01
CA SER A 428 16.69 20.66 1.93
C SER A 428 15.91 20.59 3.24
N PHE A 429 16.60 20.60 4.38
CA PHE A 429 15.98 20.67 5.71
C PHE A 429 15.24 21.99 5.91
N LEU A 430 15.86 23.13 5.60
CA LEU A 430 15.24 24.44 5.74
C LEU A 430 14.04 24.60 4.80
N GLN A 431 14.16 24.20 3.53
CA GLN A 431 13.04 24.24 2.58
C GLN A 431 11.86 23.41 3.11
N ALA A 432 12.09 22.16 3.54
CA ALA A 432 11.02 21.33 4.08
C ALA A 432 10.35 21.93 5.34
N GLU A 433 11.11 22.64 6.18
CA GLU A 433 10.61 23.24 7.41
C GLU A 433 9.86 24.55 7.20
N PHE A 434 10.29 25.38 6.25
CA PHE A 434 9.71 26.70 6.03
C PHE A 434 8.63 26.71 4.92
N GLU A 435 8.68 25.80 3.93
CA GLU A 435 7.61 25.64 2.92
C GLU A 435 6.32 25.03 3.50
N GLU A 436 6.41 24.12 4.49
CA GLU A 436 5.23 23.55 5.17
C GLU A 436 4.39 24.63 5.87
N ALA A 437 5.02 25.71 6.35
CA ALA A 437 4.35 26.77 7.09
C ALA A 437 3.41 27.59 6.18
N GLU A 438 3.85 27.92 4.97
CA GLU A 438 3.02 28.66 3.99
C GLU A 438 1.76 27.88 3.59
N ALA A 439 1.88 26.55 3.43
CA ALA A 439 0.74 25.70 3.11
C ALA A 439 -0.30 25.62 4.25
N THR A 440 0.13 25.55 5.51
CA THR A 440 -0.78 25.56 6.67
C THR A 440 -1.47 26.90 6.91
N ASP A 441 -0.83 28.01 6.57
CA ASP A 441 -1.42 29.34 6.70
C ASP A 441 -2.49 29.59 5.61
N LEU A 442 -2.27 29.10 4.39
CA LEU A 442 -3.26 29.11 3.30
C LEU A 442 -4.51 28.27 3.66
N GLU A 443 -4.34 27.05 4.19
CA GLU A 443 -5.48 26.19 4.59
C GLU A 443 -6.30 26.77 5.76
N ARG A 444 -5.70 27.58 6.64
CA ARG A 444 -6.45 28.30 7.69
C ARG A 444 -7.28 29.45 7.11
N SER A 445 -6.77 30.13 6.10
CA SER A 445 -7.47 31.25 5.47
C SER A 445 -8.70 30.83 4.65
N GLU A 446 -8.70 29.63 4.08
CA GLU A 446 -9.84 29.12 3.28
C GLU A 446 -11.06 28.68 4.12
N GLY A 447 -10.91 28.55 5.45
CA GLY A 447 -11.98 28.15 6.38
C GLY A 447 -12.75 29.30 7.03
N GLU A 448 -12.25 30.52 6.92
CA GLU A 448 -12.87 31.74 7.44
C GLU A 448 -13.28 32.60 6.24
N THR A 449 -14.59 32.74 6.00
CA THR A 449 -15.11 33.75 5.07
C THR A 449 -14.93 35.13 5.66
N ASP A 450 -13.70 35.60 5.72
CA ASP A 450 -13.33 36.99 6.00
C ASP A 450 -12.37 37.44 4.88
N GLU A 451 -12.92 37.62 3.68
CA GLU A 451 -12.29 38.45 2.63
C GLU A 451 -12.37 39.93 3.05
N GLU A 452 -11.73 40.31 4.16
CA GLU A 452 -11.50 41.71 4.51
C GLU A 452 -10.04 41.90 4.98
N ASN A 453 -9.21 42.42 4.06
CA ASN A 453 -7.92 43.08 4.34
C ASN A 453 -6.87 42.31 5.19
N ALA A 454 -6.37 41.18 4.70
CA ALA A 454 -5.04 40.71 5.11
C ALA A 454 -3.96 41.45 4.32
N GLN A 455 -3.67 42.70 4.68
CA GLN A 455 -2.50 43.40 4.17
C GLN A 455 -1.26 42.67 4.72
N ALA A 456 -0.39 42.15 3.84
CA ALA A 456 0.77 41.40 4.26
C ALA A 456 1.69 42.31 5.11
N GLU A 457 1.84 41.99 6.41
CA GLU A 457 2.78 42.67 7.31
C GLU A 457 4.16 42.78 6.64
N SER A 458 4.68 44.00 6.61
CA SER A 458 6.05 44.29 6.20
C SER A 458 7.05 43.71 7.22
N ASP A 459 8.31 43.57 6.80
CA ASP A 459 9.36 43.02 7.67
C ASP A 459 9.64 43.93 8.88
N ASP A 460 9.50 45.25 8.71
CA ASP A 460 9.62 46.24 9.80
C ASP A 460 8.49 46.09 10.83
N GLU A 461 7.24 45.92 10.37
CA GLU A 461 6.08 45.68 11.25
C GLU A 461 6.21 44.36 12.02
N LEU A 462 6.74 43.31 11.37
CA LEU A 462 7.04 42.03 12.03
C LEU A 462 8.13 42.17 13.09
N ALA A 463 9.20 42.92 12.80
CA ALA A 463 10.28 43.17 13.75
C ALA A 463 9.77 43.93 14.98
N GLU A 464 8.99 45.01 14.78
CA GLU A 464 8.38 45.78 15.86
C GLU A 464 7.42 44.91 16.70
N ARG A 465 6.61 44.06 16.04
CA ARG A 465 5.72 43.12 16.72
C ARG A 465 6.48 42.10 17.56
N ILE A 466 7.61 41.59 17.08
CA ILE A 466 8.48 40.67 17.83
C ILE A 466 9.03 41.36 19.08
N GLU A 467 9.53 42.59 18.95
CA GLU A 467 10.06 43.37 20.07
C GLU A 467 8.99 43.61 21.14
N ASN A 468 7.80 44.05 20.71
CA ASN A 468 6.66 44.27 21.60
C ASN A 468 6.20 43.00 22.32
N LEU A 469 6.10 41.87 21.61
CA LEU A 469 5.71 40.58 22.19
C LEU A 469 6.77 40.07 23.17
N GLN A 470 8.06 40.27 22.88
CA GLN A 470 9.15 39.91 23.77
C GLN A 470 9.13 40.74 25.05
N ALA A 471 8.97 42.07 24.95
CA ALA A 471 8.87 42.95 26.10
C ALA A 471 7.69 42.57 27.02
N GLN A 472 6.52 42.33 26.45
CA GLN A 472 5.35 41.85 27.18
C GLN A 472 5.60 40.49 27.88
N LEU A 473 6.36 39.60 27.25
CA LEU A 473 6.70 38.30 27.82
C LEU A 473 7.62 38.40 29.03
N ASP A 474 8.58 39.32 28.96
CA ASP A 474 9.60 39.56 29.99
C ASP A 474 9.01 40.23 31.23
N GLU A 475 8.00 41.10 31.06
CA GLU A 475 7.25 41.71 32.15
C GLU A 475 6.26 40.74 32.84
N MET A 476 5.91 39.62 32.19
CA MET A 476 4.91 38.69 32.71
C MET A 476 5.44 37.75 33.83
N PRO A 477 4.70 37.62 34.97
CA PRO A 477 5.00 36.63 36.00
C PRO A 477 5.06 35.18 35.47
N LEU A 478 5.85 34.31 36.12
CA LEU A 478 6.10 32.91 35.72
C LEU A 478 4.82 32.07 35.49
N ARG A 479 3.71 32.37 36.17
CA ARG A 479 2.42 31.64 36.06
C ARG A 479 1.25 32.51 35.58
N ALA A 480 1.53 33.56 34.82
CA ALA A 480 0.48 34.45 34.30
C ALA A 480 -0.41 33.77 33.26
N LYS A 481 -1.74 33.94 33.40
CA LYS A 481 -2.74 33.49 32.41
C LYS A 481 -2.48 34.24 31.09
N GLY A 482 -2.33 33.52 29.99
CA GLY A 482 -2.02 34.10 28.67
C GLY A 482 -0.55 34.04 28.25
N LYS A 483 0.40 33.76 29.17
CA LYS A 483 1.84 33.67 28.86
C LYS A 483 2.16 32.65 27.76
N THR A 484 1.46 31.52 27.74
CA THR A 484 1.61 30.48 26.71
C THR A 484 1.14 30.96 25.33
N ALA A 485 0.04 31.71 25.27
CA ALA A 485 -0.46 32.28 24.01
C ALA A 485 0.51 33.33 23.47
N LEU A 486 1.07 34.16 24.37
CA LEU A 486 2.06 35.16 24.02
C LEU A 486 3.35 34.55 23.47
N LYS A 487 3.88 33.50 24.12
CA LYS A 487 5.03 32.71 23.63
C LYS A 487 4.77 32.15 22.24
N ARG A 488 3.56 31.64 21.99
CA ARG A 488 3.18 31.10 20.69
C ARG A 488 3.16 32.21 19.62
N ALA A 489 2.52 33.34 19.90
CA ALA A 489 2.48 34.48 18.98
C ALA A 489 3.87 35.03 18.67
N LEU A 490 4.76 35.10 19.66
CA LEU A 490 6.15 35.50 19.48
C LEU A 490 6.92 34.51 18.59
N ALA A 491 6.77 33.20 18.84
CA ALA A 491 7.42 32.16 18.04
C ALA A 491 6.93 32.17 16.58
N GLU A 492 5.64 32.44 16.36
CA GLU A 492 5.00 32.56 15.05
C GLU A 492 5.51 33.80 14.30
N ALA A 493 5.55 34.97 14.95
CA ALA A 493 6.10 36.19 14.36
C ALA A 493 7.58 36.03 13.98
N ARG A 494 8.40 35.44 14.88
CA ARG A 494 9.82 35.14 14.59
C ARG A 494 9.99 34.19 13.40
N ARG A 495 9.18 33.14 13.32
CA ARG A 495 9.23 32.17 12.21
C ARG A 495 8.84 32.83 10.89
N LYS A 496 7.81 33.69 10.90
CA LYS A 496 7.34 34.42 9.72
C LYS A 496 8.37 35.44 9.21
N LEU A 497 9.07 36.13 10.10
CA LEU A 497 10.19 36.99 9.71
C LEU A 497 11.35 36.15 9.16
N ALA A 498 11.66 35.02 9.81
CA ALA A 498 12.73 34.12 9.38
C ALA A 498 12.48 33.52 7.99
N SER A 499 11.24 33.19 7.62
CA SER A 499 10.93 32.59 6.32
C SER A 499 11.23 33.50 5.12
N ARG A 500 11.36 34.82 5.34
CA ARG A 500 11.61 35.82 4.29
C ARG A 500 12.95 35.66 3.58
N THR A 501 13.97 35.14 4.26
CA THR A 501 15.34 35.03 3.71
C THR A 501 16.02 33.76 4.19
N LEU A 502 16.90 33.18 3.37
CA LEU A 502 17.70 32.00 3.76
C LEU A 502 18.54 32.26 5.01
N LYS A 503 19.10 33.46 5.12
CA LYS A 503 19.84 33.89 6.32
C LYS A 503 18.96 33.84 7.57
N GLY A 504 17.75 34.42 7.50
CA GLY A 504 16.79 34.39 8.60
C GLY A 504 16.39 32.97 9.01
N GLN A 505 16.23 32.07 8.04
CA GLN A 505 15.95 30.65 8.28
C GLN A 505 17.09 29.95 9.04
N VAL A 506 18.35 30.20 8.66
CA VAL A 506 19.55 29.66 9.35
C VAL A 506 19.66 30.22 10.77
N GLU A 507 19.43 31.53 10.95
CA GLU A 507 19.44 32.16 12.27
C GLU A 507 18.36 31.57 13.19
N TYR A 508 17.15 31.39 12.68
CA TYR A 508 16.05 30.79 13.41
C TYR A 508 16.35 29.33 13.81
N LEU A 509 16.90 28.53 12.89
CA LEU A 509 17.38 27.17 13.16
C LEU A 509 18.34 27.12 14.35
N ARG A 510 19.29 28.06 14.43
CA ARG A 510 20.29 28.10 15.51
C ARG A 510 19.69 28.50 16.87
N GLN A 511 18.58 29.24 16.87
CA GLN A 511 17.93 29.73 18.08
C GLN A 511 16.86 28.78 18.63
N ASP A 512 16.25 27.95 17.77
CA ASP A 512 15.23 26.99 18.18
C ASP A 512 15.85 25.62 18.50
N GLU A 513 15.96 25.30 19.79
CA GLU A 513 16.57 24.05 20.27
C GLU A 513 15.93 22.78 19.68
N ARG A 514 14.61 22.80 19.41
CA ARG A 514 13.90 21.62 18.88
C ARG A 514 14.18 21.43 17.40
N LEU A 515 14.17 22.50 16.64
CA LEU A 515 14.53 22.52 15.23
C LEU A 515 15.99 22.10 15.05
N LEU A 516 16.88 22.63 15.89
CA LEU A 516 18.30 22.27 15.89
C LEU A 516 18.54 20.79 16.24
N ALA A 517 17.81 20.24 17.22
CA ALA A 517 17.89 18.82 17.56
C ALA A 517 17.46 17.92 16.39
N ARG A 518 16.40 18.28 15.67
CA ARG A 518 15.96 17.52 14.48
C ARG A 518 16.94 17.64 13.32
N TYR A 519 17.55 18.81 13.12
CA TYR A 519 18.61 18.98 12.14
C TYR A 519 19.83 18.14 12.50
N ARG A 520 20.20 18.06 13.78
CA ARG A 520 21.26 17.17 14.27
C ARG A 520 20.97 15.70 13.96
N GLU A 521 19.75 15.24 14.21
CA GLU A 521 19.34 13.87 13.90
C GLU A 521 19.43 13.59 12.39
N ALA A 522 18.97 14.52 11.55
CA ALA A 522 19.08 14.41 10.09
C ALA A 522 20.56 14.37 9.63
N TRP A 523 21.41 15.20 10.23
CA TRP A 523 22.84 15.26 9.91
C TRP A 523 23.58 13.98 10.32
N LEU A 524 23.31 13.44 11.52
CA LEU A 524 23.87 12.15 11.94
C LEU A 524 23.40 11.01 11.05
N ALA A 525 22.14 11.05 10.61
CA ALA A 525 21.62 10.07 9.65
C ALA A 525 22.30 10.19 8.28
N GLU A 526 22.57 11.40 7.80
CA GLU A 526 23.33 11.63 6.57
C GLU A 526 24.76 11.07 6.68
N LYS A 527 25.46 11.36 7.78
CA LYS A 527 26.81 10.80 8.01
C LYS A 527 26.83 9.27 8.04
N ALA A 528 25.84 8.68 8.70
CA ALA A 528 25.69 7.23 8.68
C ALA A 528 25.38 6.69 7.27
N ALA A 529 24.58 7.40 6.47
CA ALA A 529 24.29 7.02 5.10
C ALA A 529 25.52 7.17 4.18
N GLU A 530 26.32 8.21 4.35
CA GLU A 530 27.59 8.43 3.63
C GLU A 530 28.61 7.33 3.91
N GLU A 531 28.69 6.82 5.15
CA GLU A 531 29.59 5.71 5.46
C GLU A 531 29.04 4.34 5.03
N LEU A 532 27.72 4.14 5.11
CA LEU A 532 27.10 2.91 4.64
C LEU A 532 27.15 2.76 3.12
N ASP A 533 27.11 3.89 2.39
CA ASP A 533 27.17 4.06 0.93
C ASP A 533 26.91 2.77 0.14
N TYR A 534 25.63 2.38 0.10
CA TYR A 534 25.20 1.19 -0.60
C TYR A 534 24.51 1.54 -1.93
N PRO A 535 24.74 0.75 -2.99
CA PRO A 535 24.08 0.99 -4.26
C PRO A 535 22.59 0.65 -4.17
N ILE A 536 21.79 1.45 -4.89
CA ILE A 536 20.34 1.30 -5.03
C ILE A 536 20.02 1.05 -6.50
N PHE A 537 19.20 0.03 -6.78
CA PHE A 537 18.74 -0.21 -8.15
C PHE A 537 17.63 0.77 -8.54
N PHE A 538 17.87 1.58 -9.58
CA PHE A 538 16.87 2.48 -10.14
C PHE A 538 16.46 2.02 -11.54
N ALA A 539 15.15 1.97 -11.79
CA ALA A 539 14.60 1.71 -13.11
C ALA A 539 13.33 2.54 -13.34
N VAL A 540 13.04 2.85 -14.61
CA VAL A 540 11.80 3.51 -15.01
C VAL A 540 11.20 2.71 -16.16
N SER A 541 9.95 2.29 -15.99
CA SER A 541 9.19 1.61 -17.03
C SER A 541 8.80 2.60 -18.13
N GLU A 542 9.17 2.25 -19.35
CA GLU A 542 8.82 2.95 -20.58
C GLU A 542 7.48 2.44 -21.15
N LYS A 543 7.05 1.24 -20.74
CA LYS A 543 5.86 0.58 -21.27
C LYS A 543 4.86 0.20 -20.18
N GLY A 544 3.75 0.94 -20.11
CA GLY A 544 2.72 0.73 -19.09
C GLY A 544 1.76 -0.43 -19.31
N GLY A 545 1.89 -1.21 -20.40
CA GLY A 545 0.94 -2.27 -20.76
C GLY A 545 -0.45 -1.77 -21.19
N LYS A 546 -0.71 -0.46 -21.14
CA LYS A 546 -2.00 0.17 -21.43
C LYS A 546 -1.83 1.48 -22.19
N ASP A 547 -2.83 1.80 -23.00
CA ASP A 547 -2.93 3.07 -23.70
C ASP A 547 -3.49 4.19 -22.80
N ASN A 548 -3.73 5.36 -23.38
CA ASN A 548 -4.25 6.51 -22.65
C ASN A 548 -5.70 6.39 -22.19
N SER A 549 -6.47 5.47 -22.78
CA SER A 549 -7.84 5.13 -22.38
C SER A 549 -7.89 4.06 -21.28
N GLY A 550 -6.75 3.41 -21.00
CA GLY A 550 -6.64 2.31 -20.05
C GLY A 550 -6.87 0.94 -20.67
N GLU A 551 -6.98 0.85 -22.00
CA GLU A 551 -7.11 -0.41 -22.72
C GLU A 551 -5.73 -1.09 -22.86
N PRO A 552 -5.65 -2.42 -22.69
CA PRO A 552 -4.38 -3.14 -22.80
C PRO A 552 -3.73 -3.01 -24.18
N ILE A 553 -2.41 -2.82 -24.20
CA ILE A 553 -1.57 -2.90 -25.39
C ILE A 553 -0.92 -4.28 -25.41
N TYR A 554 -0.90 -4.95 -26.55
CA TYR A 554 -0.37 -6.31 -26.67
C TYR A 554 0.87 -6.38 -27.57
N LYS A 555 1.83 -7.25 -27.22
CA LYS A 555 3.06 -7.49 -27.99
C LYS A 555 2.72 -8.06 -29.38
N LYS A 556 3.52 -7.68 -30.37
CA LYS A 556 3.42 -8.17 -31.74
C LYS A 556 4.72 -8.84 -32.15
N ASP A 557 4.64 -9.88 -32.95
CA ASP A 557 5.79 -10.57 -33.53
C ASP A 557 6.42 -9.75 -34.67
N ALA A 558 7.49 -10.28 -35.27
CA ALA A 558 8.19 -9.64 -36.38
C ALA A 558 7.31 -9.42 -37.63
N ASN A 559 6.20 -10.16 -37.77
CA ASN A 559 5.24 -10.04 -38.86
C ASN A 559 4.08 -9.08 -38.52
N GLY A 560 4.05 -8.53 -37.30
CA GLY A 560 2.99 -7.66 -36.81
C GLY A 560 1.77 -8.41 -36.27
N GLU A 561 1.83 -9.73 -36.12
CA GLU A 561 0.78 -10.55 -35.53
C GLU A 561 0.83 -10.50 -34.00
N LEU A 562 -0.33 -10.57 -33.34
CA LEU A 562 -0.41 -10.53 -31.88
C LEU A 562 0.23 -11.77 -31.26
N MET A 563 1.14 -11.56 -30.32
CA MET A 563 1.83 -12.64 -29.63
C MET A 563 0.94 -13.28 -28.57
N LEU A 564 1.06 -14.60 -28.44
CA LEU A 564 0.38 -15.39 -27.41
C LEU A 564 1.38 -16.03 -26.45
N ASP A 565 1.02 -16.12 -25.18
CA ASP A 565 1.75 -16.88 -24.18
C ASP A 565 1.59 -18.40 -24.39
N GLU A 566 2.25 -19.20 -23.55
CA GLU A 566 2.18 -20.67 -23.58
C GLU A 566 0.76 -21.24 -23.39
N HIS A 567 -0.19 -20.40 -22.97
CA HIS A 567 -1.59 -20.74 -22.74
C HIS A 567 -2.53 -20.19 -23.81
N GLY A 568 -2.00 -19.50 -24.84
CA GLY A 568 -2.77 -18.95 -25.93
C GLY A 568 -3.46 -17.62 -25.61
N HIS A 569 -2.94 -16.83 -24.66
CA HIS A 569 -3.45 -15.50 -24.31
C HIS A 569 -2.55 -14.39 -24.83
N LEU A 570 -3.15 -13.25 -25.15
CA LEU A 570 -2.42 -12.09 -25.63
C LEU A 570 -1.43 -11.59 -24.58
N ILE A 571 -0.16 -11.43 -24.98
CA ILE A 571 0.90 -10.93 -24.10
C ILE A 571 0.80 -9.41 -24.03
N VAL A 572 0.66 -8.85 -22.84
CA VAL A 572 0.64 -7.39 -22.63
C VAL A 572 2.03 -6.80 -22.91
N ASP A 573 2.09 -5.66 -23.61
CA ASP A 573 3.34 -4.96 -23.93
C ASP A 573 3.80 -4.07 -22.77
N HIS A 574 4.56 -4.68 -21.86
CA HIS A 574 5.29 -4.00 -20.78
C HIS A 574 6.77 -4.44 -20.78
N ASP A 575 7.57 -3.74 -19.98
CA ASP A 575 9.02 -3.93 -19.80
C ASP A 575 9.43 -4.31 -18.36
N LEU A 576 8.44 -4.58 -17.48
CA LEU A 576 8.71 -4.89 -16.07
C LEU A 576 9.39 -6.25 -15.83
N ASP A 577 9.28 -7.20 -16.77
CA ASP A 577 9.95 -8.51 -16.63
C ASP A 577 11.46 -8.35 -16.81
N GLU A 578 11.85 -7.53 -17.78
CA GLU A 578 13.22 -7.16 -18.09
C GLU A 578 13.84 -6.35 -16.94
N ILE A 579 13.07 -5.42 -16.34
CA ILE A 579 13.50 -4.68 -15.13
C ILE A 579 13.72 -5.64 -13.96
N ALA A 580 12.82 -6.60 -13.74
CA ALA A 580 12.97 -7.58 -12.68
C ALA A 580 14.20 -8.48 -12.88
N GLU A 581 14.54 -8.84 -14.13
CA GLU A 581 15.76 -9.60 -14.45
C GLU A 581 17.03 -8.81 -14.15
N ALA A 582 17.07 -7.55 -14.59
CA ALA A 582 18.19 -6.66 -14.28
C ALA A 582 18.37 -6.47 -12.77
N PHE A 583 17.27 -6.39 -12.01
CA PHE A 583 17.35 -6.35 -10.55
C PHE A 583 17.90 -7.65 -9.95
N VAL A 584 17.50 -8.82 -10.46
CA VAL A 584 18.01 -10.11 -9.98
C VAL A 584 19.52 -10.21 -10.20
N ASP A 585 20.02 -9.75 -11.34
CA ASP A 585 21.45 -9.73 -11.62
C ASP A 585 22.19 -8.76 -10.70
N PHE A 586 21.67 -7.53 -10.55
CA PHE A 586 22.18 -6.56 -9.57
C PHE A 586 22.21 -7.13 -8.14
N ALA A 587 21.12 -7.76 -7.69
CA ALA A 587 21.00 -8.30 -6.35
C ALA A 587 22.01 -9.43 -6.08
N LYS A 588 22.32 -10.25 -7.09
CA LYS A 588 23.38 -11.26 -6.99
C LYS A 588 24.76 -10.61 -6.87
N GLU A 589 25.03 -9.57 -7.64
CA GLU A 589 26.28 -8.79 -7.54
C GLU A 589 26.43 -8.13 -6.16
N GLN A 590 25.33 -7.66 -5.58
CA GLN A 590 25.28 -7.07 -4.24
C GLN A 590 25.19 -8.10 -3.09
N GLY A 591 25.16 -9.40 -3.39
CA GLY A 591 25.14 -10.46 -2.39
C GLY A 591 23.84 -10.55 -1.57
N PHE A 592 22.69 -10.22 -2.15
CA PHE A 592 21.41 -10.35 -1.46
C PHE A 592 21.06 -11.83 -1.24
N ASP A 593 21.07 -12.25 0.03
CA ASP A 593 20.90 -13.63 0.48
C ASP A 593 19.62 -14.32 -0.01
N PHE A 594 18.53 -13.56 -0.15
CA PHE A 594 17.24 -14.08 -0.62
C PHE A 594 17.18 -14.37 -2.13
N LEU A 595 18.21 -13.99 -2.91
CA LEU A 595 18.32 -14.24 -4.35
C LEU A 595 19.49 -15.15 -4.75
N VAL A 596 20.38 -15.46 -3.81
CA VAL A 596 21.45 -16.44 -3.99
C VAL A 596 20.90 -17.82 -3.62
N GLU A 597 20.94 -18.79 -4.53
CA GLU A 597 20.67 -20.19 -4.17
C GLU A 597 21.79 -20.66 -3.24
N GLY A 598 21.41 -21.09 -2.03
CA GLY A 598 22.31 -21.74 -1.08
C GLY A 598 22.68 -23.16 -1.49
#